data_AF-A0A839UFN6-F1
#
_entry.id   AF-A0A839UFN6-F1
#
_cell.length_a   1.000
_cell.length_b   1.000
_cell.length_c   1.000
_cell.angle_alpha   90.00
_cell.angle_beta   90.00
_cell.angle_gamma   90.00
#
_symmetry.space_group_name_H-M   'P 1'
#
loop_
_entity.id
_entity.type
_entity.pdbx_description
1 polymer ?
#
loop_
_entity_poly.entity_id
_entity_poly.type
_entity_poly.pdbx_seq_one_letter_code
_entity_poly.pdbx_strand_id
1 'polypeptide(L)' 'MIEEAERSMISGVIRLGDRSVRAVMTPRTEVEMVKVNEDIASLKRKLIATNHSCLPVFDDDRDDVIVILRGH' A
#
# COMPACT_ATOMS: atom_id res chain seq x y z
N MET A 1 15.78 -7.43 27.79
CA MET A 1 15.86 -7.12 26.35
C MET A 1 14.67 -7.72 25.58
N ILE A 2 14.42 -9.04 25.67
CA ILE A 2 13.24 -9.68 25.03
C ILE A 2 11.91 -9.22 25.67
N GLU A 3 11.86 -9.12 27.00
CA GLU A 3 10.65 -8.71 27.73
C GLU A 3 10.12 -7.32 27.34
N GLU A 4 11.00 -6.36 27.02
CA GLU A 4 10.60 -5.00 26.61
C GLU A 4 10.03 -5.00 25.18
N ALA A 5 10.63 -5.78 24.27
CA ALA A 5 10.13 -5.93 22.91
C ALA A 5 8.74 -6.62 22.91
N GLU A 6 8.57 -7.68 23.69
CA GLU A 6 7.26 -8.34 23.86
C GLU A 6 6.23 -7.39 24.47
N ARG A 7 6.59 -6.67 25.53
CA ARG A 7 5.70 -5.68 26.16
C ARG A 7 5.29 -4.57 25.18
N SER A 8 6.23 -4.10 24.35
CA SER A 8 5.96 -3.11 23.30
C SER A 8 5.02 -3.64 22.22
N MET A 9 5.22 -4.87 21.75
CA MET A 9 4.33 -5.52 20.79
C MET A 9 2.91 -5.69 21.36
N ILE A 10 2.78 -6.19 22.59
CA ILE A 10 1.47 -6.36 23.28
C ILE A 10 0.75 -5.02 23.41
N SER A 11 1.46 -3.98 23.86
CA SER A 11 0.93 -2.62 23.95
C SER A 11 0.50 -2.07 22.58
N GLY A 12 1.26 -2.37 21.53
CA GLY A 12 0.95 -2.01 20.15
C GLY A 12 -0.33 -2.68 19.63
N VAL A 13 -0.55 -3.96 19.93
CA VAL A 13 -1.77 -4.69 19.56
C VAL A 13 -3.00 -4.09 20.21
N ILE A 14 -2.93 -3.82 21.53
CA ILE A 14 -4.05 -3.22 22.28
C ILE A 14 -4.42 -1.86 21.66
N ARG A 15 -3.42 -1.02 21.40
CA ARG A 15 -3.64 0.31 20.80
C ARG A 15 -4.10 0.25 19.35
N LEU A 16 -3.75 -0.79 18.59
CA LEU A 16 -4.14 -0.93 17.19
C LEU A 16 -5.65 -1.09 17.04
N GLY A 17 -6.30 -1.82 17.96
CA GLY A 17 -7.75 -2.04 17.93
C GLY A 17 -8.57 -0.75 18.01
N ASP A 18 -8.04 0.27 18.68
CA ASP A 18 -8.70 1.57 18.86
C ASP A 18 -8.35 2.58 17.75
N ARG A 19 -7.41 2.26 16.84
CA ARG A 19 -7.00 3.17 15.77
C ARG A 19 -7.96 3.07 14.58
N SER A 20 -8.37 4.23 14.07
CA SER A 20 -9.06 4.27 12.78
C SER A 20 -8.13 3.80 11.65
N VAL A 21 -8.71 3.16 10.62
CA VAL A 21 -7.97 2.78 9.39
C VAL A 21 -7.23 3.98 8.78
N ARG A 22 -7.86 5.15 8.82
CA ARG A 22 -7.28 6.42 8.34
C ARG A 22 -5.96 6.76 9.04
N ALA A 23 -5.79 6.37 10.30
CA ALA A 23 -4.58 6.66 11.07
C ALA A 23 -3.41 5.70 10.80
N VAL A 24 -3.62 4.65 10.00
CA VAL A 24 -2.59 3.63 9.67
C VAL A 24 -2.35 3.48 8.17
N MET A 25 -3.31 3.85 7.32
CA MET A 25 -3.18 3.73 5.87
C MET A 25 -2.16 4.72 5.32
N THR A 26 -1.50 4.36 4.22
CA THR A 26 -0.80 5.34 3.38
C THR A 26 -1.83 6.36 2.87
N PRO A 27 -1.60 7.67 3.06
CA PRO A 27 -2.50 8.69 2.54
C PRO A 27 -2.74 8.49 1.05
N ARG A 28 -3.99 8.62 0.62
CA ARG A 28 -4.40 8.36 -0.78
C ARG A 28 -3.59 9.15 -1.81
N THR A 29 -3.23 10.38 -1.48
CA THR A 29 -2.40 11.26 -2.32
C THR A 29 -0.95 10.79 -2.48
N GLU A 30 -0.50 9.90 -1.61
CA GLU A 30 0.85 9.35 -1.57
C GLU A 30 0.91 7.92 -2.12
N VAL A 31 -0.23 7.33 -2.49
CA VAL A 31 -0.28 5.99 -3.07
C VAL A 31 0.22 6.05 -4.52
N GLU A 32 1.27 5.27 -4.81
CA GLU A 32 1.72 5.03 -6.17
C GLU A 32 0.70 4.13 -6.90
N MET A 33 0.16 4.61 -8.02
CA MET A 33 -0.90 3.95 -8.78
C MET A 33 -0.58 3.98 -10.28
N VAL A 34 -1.18 3.08 -11.04
CA VAL A 34 -0.96 2.94 -12.49
C VAL A 34 -2.27 3.09 -13.26
N LYS A 35 -2.22 3.69 -14.45
CA LYS A 35 -3.40 3.82 -15.31
C LYS A 35 -3.55 2.59 -16.19
N VAL A 36 -4.78 2.11 -16.38
CA VAL A 36 -5.07 0.88 -17.15
C VAL A 36 -4.56 0.93 -18.60
N ASN A 37 -4.53 2.13 -19.18
CA ASN A 37 -4.11 2.37 -20.56
C ASN A 37 -2.62 2.69 -20.71
N GLU A 38 -1.82 2.51 -19.66
CA GLU A 38 -0.38 2.72 -19.69
C GLU A 38 0.35 1.56 -20.39
N ASP A 39 1.41 1.85 -21.14
CA ASP A 39 2.08 0.83 -21.93
C ASP A 39 2.75 -0.24 -21.03
N ILE A 40 2.74 -1.49 -21.48
CA ILE A 40 3.24 -2.64 -20.71
C ILE A 40 4.73 -2.48 -20.34
N ALA A 41 5.54 -1.83 -21.18
CA ALA A 41 6.97 -1.65 -20.92
C ALA A 41 7.21 -0.62 -19.79
N SER A 42 6.45 0.48 -19.78
CA SER A 42 6.42 1.45 -18.70
C SER A 42 5.90 0.82 -17.40
N LEU A 43 4.83 0.03 -17.48
CA LEU A 43 4.29 -0.68 -16.31
C LEU A 43 5.30 -1.64 -15.68
N LYS A 44 5.99 -2.44 -16.50
CA LYS A 44 7.06 -3.33 -16.03
C LYS A 44 8.20 -2.55 -15.38
N ARG A 45 8.62 -1.42 -15.97
CA ARG A 45 9.66 -0.57 -15.37
C ARG A 45 9.24 -0.02 -14.01
N LYS A 46 7.99 0.45 -13.87
CA LYS A 46 7.44 0.90 -12.59
C LYS A 46 7.41 -0.22 -11.57
N LEU A 47 6.91 -1.39 -11.95
CA LEU A 47 6.81 -2.56 -11.06
C LEU A 47 8.18 -3.04 -10.54
N ILE A 48 9.24 -2.90 -11.34
CA ILE A 48 10.61 -3.24 -10.92
C ILE A 48 11.24 -2.11 -10.08
N ALA A 49 10.91 -0.85 -10.38
CA ALA A 49 11.48 0.32 -9.69
C ALA A 49 10.84 0.58 -8.32
N THR A 50 9.57 0.19 -8.15
CA THR A 50 8.83 0.37 -6.90
C THR A 50 9.20 -0.69 -5.87
N ASN A 51 9.28 -0.29 -4.60
CA ASN A 51 9.52 -1.21 -3.48
C ASN A 51 8.20 -1.86 -2.99
N HIS A 52 7.12 -1.70 -3.76
CA HIS A 52 5.78 -2.19 -3.47
C HIS A 52 5.48 -3.45 -4.28
N SER A 53 5.00 -4.50 -3.61
CA SER A 53 4.56 -5.73 -4.26
C SER A 53 3.19 -5.60 -4.93
N CYS A 54 2.47 -4.50 -4.69
CA CYS A 54 1.11 -4.27 -5.17
C CYS A 54 0.93 -2.81 -5.59
N LEU A 55 0.36 -2.59 -6.76
CA LEU A 55 0.01 -1.26 -7.27
C LEU A 55 -1.48 -1.24 -7.65
N PRO A 56 -2.27 -0.28 -7.13
CA PRO A 56 -3.64 -0.08 -7.61
C PRO A 56 -3.66 0.39 -9.06
N VAL A 57 -4.60 -0.16 -9.83
CA VAL A 57 -4.86 0.22 -11.22
C VAL A 57 -6.18 0.99 -11.28
N PHE A 58 -6.14 2.17 -11.89
CA PHE A 58 -7.31 3.03 -12.12
C PHE A 58 -7.45 3.33 -13.63
N ASP A 59 -8.59 3.88 -14.05
CA ASP A 59 -8.78 4.34 -15.43
C ASP A 59 -8.75 5.87 -15.53
N ASP A 60 -9.92 6.51 -15.64
CA ASP A 60 -10.02 7.96 -15.81
C ASP A 60 -10.03 8.71 -14.49
N ASP A 61 -10.76 8.19 -13.51
CA ASP A 61 -10.73 8.70 -12.14
C ASP A 61 -9.74 7.90 -11.31
N ARG A 62 -8.82 8.60 -10.63
CA ARG A 62 -7.90 7.95 -9.68
C ARG A 62 -8.66 7.31 -8.52
N ASP A 63 -9.82 7.86 -8.16
CA ASP A 63 -10.71 7.39 -7.10
C ASP A 63 -11.44 6.10 -7.48
N ASP A 64 -11.50 5.77 -8.77
CA ASP A 64 -12.05 4.52 -9.28
C ASP A 64 -10.93 3.47 -9.50
N VAL A 65 -10.66 2.70 -8.44
CA VAL A 65 -9.71 1.58 -8.50
C VAL A 65 -10.42 0.35 -9.01
N ILE A 66 -9.96 -0.16 -10.15
CA ILE A 66 -10.60 -1.27 -10.87
C ILE A 66 -9.97 -2.62 -10.47
N VAL A 67 -8.65 -2.66 -10.29
CA VAL A 67 -7.91 -3.88 -9.96
C VAL A 67 -6.60 -3.58 -9.22
N ILE A 68 -6.01 -4.60 -8.58
CA ILE A 68 -4.67 -4.54 -7.98
C ILE A 68 -3.69 -5.36 -8.81
N LEU A 69 -2.63 -4.72 -9.29
CA LEU A 69 -1.51 -5.38 -9.97
C LEU A 69 -0.51 -5.89 -8.93
N ARG A 70 -0.03 -7.14 -9.06
CA ARG A 70 0.97 -7.73 -8.15
C ARG A 70 2.28 -8.01 -8.87
N GLY A 71 3.38 -7.62 -8.24
CA GLY A 71 4.73 -8.02 -8.64
C GLY A 71 5.09 -9.36 -7.99
N HIS A 72 5.48 -10.34 -8.81
CA HIS A 72 6.08 -11.61 -8.39
C HIS A 72 7.51 -11.68 -8.89
#